data_AF-W6KS53-F1
#
_entry.id   AF-W6KS53-F1
#
_cell.length_a   1.000
_cell.length_b   1.000
_cell.length_c   1.000
_cell.angle_alpha   90.00
_cell.angle_beta   90.00
_cell.angle_gamma   90.00
#
_symmetry.space_group_name_H-M   'P 1'
#
loop_
_entity.id
_entity.type
_entity.pdbx_description
1 polymer ?
#
loop_
_entity_poly.entity_id
_entity_poly.type
_entity_poly.pdbx_seq_one_letter_code
_entity_poly.pdbx_strand_id
1 'polypeptide(L)'
;MTQKIDHYEARIRAWALMFEFEPRVGFLKEKLHSVYTVVRAVLGSTYLPKVLAYILSASNFLNVGSRYQNAQGFPITQIMNIVNFRTTDGKGVLLEYVVASITKKEPELHGFVAEILPSLEAAQGVIVEDIEAELTSLRTCLKSCGSLVHSIMHDQRWTAVLGKFICHATPLLEEVECLAGDLDASIRLLPDFCCENRQEFSLNEVLRVLCVFCKRWEEERVRQEEKEQRIMRTKHHERRTETGNNAQTG
;
A
#
# COMPACT_ATOMS: atom_id res chain seq x y z
N MET A 1 -13.81 -41.40 -41.14
CA MET A 1 -13.08 -40.16 -41.50
C MET A 1 -13.23 -39.18 -40.35
N THR A 2 -12.18 -38.95 -39.56
CA THR A 2 -12.17 -37.90 -38.54
C THR A 2 -12.22 -36.55 -39.25
N GLN A 3 -13.29 -35.78 -39.05
CA GLN A 3 -13.38 -34.41 -39.57
C GLN A 3 -12.23 -33.60 -38.96
N LYS A 4 -11.32 -33.11 -39.82
CA LYS A 4 -10.25 -32.20 -39.42
C LYS A 4 -10.87 -30.81 -39.30
N ILE A 5 -11.03 -30.32 -38.08
CA ILE A 5 -11.52 -28.96 -37.82
C ILE A 5 -10.37 -27.99 -38.12
N ASP A 6 -10.61 -27.06 -39.03
CA ASP A 6 -9.64 -26.03 -39.37
C ASP A 6 -9.43 -25.05 -38.19
N HIS A 7 -8.20 -24.59 -38.01
CA HIS A 7 -7.78 -23.72 -36.91
C HIS A 7 -8.20 -24.22 -35.52
N TYR A 8 -8.30 -25.54 -35.31
CA TYR A 8 -8.81 -26.16 -34.09
C TYR A 8 -8.22 -25.58 -32.80
N GLU A 9 -6.89 -25.50 -32.70
CA GLU A 9 -6.21 -24.96 -31.52
C GLU A 9 -6.60 -23.50 -31.24
N ALA A 10 -6.61 -22.65 -32.28
CA ALA A 10 -6.98 -21.25 -32.15
C ALA A 10 -8.46 -21.08 -31.77
N ARG A 11 -9.34 -21.94 -32.31
CA ARG A 11 -10.76 -21.97 -31.94
C ARG A 11 -10.96 -22.35 -30.46
N ILE A 12 -10.22 -23.34 -29.95
CA ILE A 12 -10.29 -23.74 -28.54
C ILE A 12 -9.75 -22.65 -27.62
N ARG A 13 -8.62 -22.02 -27.96
CA ARG A 13 -8.07 -20.90 -27.18
C ARG A 13 -9.02 -19.71 -27.12
N ALA A 14 -9.62 -19.34 -28.25
CA ALA A 14 -10.61 -18.27 -28.30
C ALA A 14 -11.86 -18.62 -27.47
N TRP A 15 -12.31 -19.87 -27.53
CA TRP A 15 -13.43 -20.35 -26.72
C TRP A 15 -13.10 -20.28 -25.21
N ALA A 16 -11.93 -20.76 -24.79
CA ALA A 16 -11.50 -20.68 -23.40
C ALA A 16 -11.49 -19.21 -22.90
N LEU A 17 -10.93 -18.31 -23.71
CA LEU A 17 -10.93 -16.88 -23.40
C LEU A 17 -12.35 -16.33 -23.20
N MET A 18 -13.33 -16.74 -23.99
CA MET A 18 -14.71 -16.25 -23.84
C MET A 18 -15.30 -16.55 -22.45
N PHE A 19 -14.89 -17.63 -21.80
CA PHE A 19 -15.36 -17.96 -20.45
C PHE A 19 -14.52 -17.32 -19.34
N GLU A 20 -13.22 -17.16 -19.57
CA GLU A 20 -12.28 -16.66 -18.55
C GLU A 20 -12.16 -15.14 -18.55
N PHE A 21 -12.55 -14.46 -19.64
CA PHE A 21 -12.29 -13.04 -19.84
C PHE A 21 -12.89 -12.17 -18.72
N GLU A 22 -14.20 -12.26 -18.47
CA GLU A 22 -14.84 -11.42 -17.46
C GLU A 22 -14.31 -11.67 -16.04
N PRO A 23 -14.15 -12.92 -15.57
CA PRO A 23 -13.50 -13.18 -14.28
C PRO A 23 -12.09 -12.58 -14.17
N ARG A 24 -11.27 -12.71 -15.23
CA ARG A 24 -9.91 -12.16 -15.26
C ARG A 24 -9.92 -10.63 -15.20
N VAL A 25 -10.79 -9.99 -15.98
CA VAL A 25 -11.00 -8.53 -15.96
C VAL A 25 -11.50 -8.06 -14.60
N GLY A 26 -12.46 -8.76 -13.98
CA GLY A 26 -12.96 -8.46 -12.64
C GLY A 26 -11.85 -8.49 -11.60
N PHE A 27 -11.01 -9.52 -11.62
CA PHE A 27 -9.87 -9.64 -10.72
C PHE A 27 -8.83 -8.54 -10.92
N LEU A 28 -8.59 -8.11 -12.16
CA LEU A 28 -7.72 -6.96 -12.45
C LEU A 28 -8.30 -5.66 -11.88
N LYS A 29 -9.60 -5.42 -12.03
CA LYS A 29 -10.28 -4.24 -11.46
C LYS A 29 -10.14 -4.20 -9.94
N GLU A 30 -10.34 -5.32 -9.26
CA GLU A 30 -10.19 -5.41 -7.79
C GLU A 30 -8.75 -5.11 -7.35
N LYS A 31 -7.76 -5.70 -8.03
CA LYS A 31 -6.34 -5.43 -7.76
C LYS A 31 -5.98 -3.96 -7.97
N LEU A 32 -6.37 -3.39 -9.11
CA LEU A 32 -6.15 -1.98 -9.42
C LEU A 32 -6.81 -1.07 -8.38
N HIS A 33 -8.04 -1.37 -7.97
CA HIS A 33 -8.76 -0.60 -6.96
C HIS A 33 -8.04 -0.63 -5.60
N SER A 34 -7.51 -1.79 -5.20
CA SER A 34 -6.76 -1.92 -3.96
C SER A 34 -5.49 -1.06 -3.97
N VAL A 35 -4.70 -1.12 -5.06
CA VAL A 35 -3.48 -0.31 -5.21
C VAL A 35 -3.81 1.19 -5.32
N TYR A 36 -4.86 1.54 -6.07
CA TYR A 36 -5.32 2.93 -6.16
C TYR A 36 -5.71 3.49 -4.81
N THR A 37 -6.45 2.73 -4.00
CA THR A 37 -6.89 3.15 -2.67
C THR A 37 -5.70 3.46 -1.76
N VAL A 38 -4.68 2.59 -1.74
CA VAL A 38 -3.50 2.83 -0.90
C VAL A 38 -2.65 4.00 -1.40
N VAL A 39 -2.45 4.13 -2.72
CA VAL A 39 -1.70 5.27 -3.30
C VAL A 39 -2.39 6.59 -2.95
N ARG A 40 -3.73 6.64 -3.06
CA ARG A 40 -4.54 7.81 -2.69
C ARG A 40 -4.49 8.08 -1.19
N ALA A 41 -4.53 7.07 -0.34
CA ALA A 41 -4.45 7.24 1.11
C ALA A 41 -3.08 7.80 1.53
N VAL A 42 -1.99 7.30 0.97
CA VAL A 42 -0.63 7.77 1.25
C VAL A 42 -0.44 9.22 0.78
N LEU A 43 -0.76 9.52 -0.48
CA LEU A 43 -0.61 10.88 -1.04
C LEU A 43 -1.58 11.89 -0.42
N GLY A 44 -2.75 11.42 0.04
CA GLY A 44 -3.79 12.25 0.63
C GLY A 44 -3.70 12.41 2.14
N SER A 45 -2.78 11.70 2.81
CA SER A 45 -2.64 11.79 4.27
C SER A 45 -2.18 13.18 4.70
N THR A 46 -2.91 13.77 5.64
CA THR A 46 -2.58 15.10 6.18
C THR A 46 -1.66 15.02 7.39
N TYR A 47 -1.62 13.86 8.05
CA TYR A 47 -0.82 13.61 9.25
C TYR A 47 0.54 12.99 8.94
N LEU A 48 0.62 12.08 7.96
CA LEU A 48 1.88 11.38 7.64
C LEU A 48 3.04 12.36 7.35
N PRO A 49 2.90 13.41 6.52
CA PRO A 49 4.00 14.34 6.27
C PRO A 49 4.50 15.05 7.55
N LYS A 50 3.60 15.37 8.47
CA LYS A 50 3.96 16.00 9.75
C LYS A 50 4.73 15.02 10.64
N VAL A 51 4.28 13.77 10.73
CA VAL A 51 4.99 12.71 11.47
C VAL A 51 6.40 12.49 10.90
N LEU A 52 6.53 12.45 9.57
CA LEU A 52 7.84 12.35 8.91
C LEU A 52 8.74 13.56 9.23
N ALA A 53 8.19 14.77 9.27
CA ALA A 53 8.93 15.97 9.67
C ALA A 53 9.38 15.93 11.15
N TYR A 54 8.56 15.37 12.04
CA TYR A 54 8.94 15.11 13.44
C TYR A 54 10.13 14.14 13.52
N ILE A 55 10.07 13.03 12.79
CA ILE A 55 11.16 12.05 12.73
C ILE A 55 12.42 12.67 12.15
N LEU A 56 12.31 13.45 11.07
CA LEU A 56 13.43 14.17 10.46
C LEU A 56 14.08 15.14 11.45
N SER A 57 13.28 15.94 12.14
CA SER A 57 13.77 16.92 13.12
C SER A 57 14.47 16.24 14.30
N ALA A 58 13.88 15.17 14.84
CA ALA A 58 14.44 14.45 15.97
C ALA A 58 15.70 13.65 15.57
N SER A 59 15.71 13.02 14.40
CA SER A 59 16.90 12.34 13.87
C SER A 59 18.05 13.32 13.59
N ASN A 60 17.78 14.50 13.03
CA ASN A 60 18.79 15.55 12.85
C ASN A 60 19.41 15.99 14.18
N PHE A 61 18.59 16.11 15.23
CA PHE A 61 19.09 16.44 16.58
C PHE A 61 19.98 15.33 17.16
N LEU A 62 19.61 14.05 16.97
CA LEU A 62 20.44 12.92 17.43
C LEU A 62 21.75 12.79 16.64
N ASN A 63 21.75 13.21 15.38
CA ASN A 63 22.88 13.05 14.45
C ASN A 63 23.81 14.27 14.39
N VAL A 64 23.69 15.23 15.30
CA VAL A 64 24.57 16.42 15.36
C VAL A 64 26.05 16.00 15.37
N GLY A 65 26.84 16.57 14.45
CA GLY A 65 28.27 16.25 14.28
C GLY A 65 28.58 15.02 13.42
N SER A 66 27.56 14.29 12.94
CA SER A 66 27.74 13.20 11.97
C SER A 66 27.57 13.68 10.52
N ARG A 67 27.91 12.83 9.55
CA ARG A 67 27.63 13.09 8.12
C ARG A 67 26.12 13.14 7.78
N TYR A 68 25.26 12.73 8.70
CA TYR A 68 23.81 12.65 8.52
C TYR A 68 23.06 13.81 9.23
N GLN A 69 23.77 14.83 9.70
CA GLN A 69 23.17 16.05 10.24
C GLN A 69 22.57 16.93 9.13
N ASN A 70 21.57 17.76 9.45
CA ASN A 70 20.92 18.71 8.55
C ASN A 70 20.31 18.08 7.28
N ALA A 71 19.86 16.82 7.38
CA ALA A 71 19.13 16.17 6.30
C ALA A 71 17.84 16.96 6.00
N GLN A 72 17.52 17.11 4.71
CA GLN A 72 16.29 17.74 4.22
C GLN A 72 15.15 16.73 4.02
N GLY A 73 15.48 15.44 4.08
CA GLY A 73 14.56 14.32 3.90
C GLY A 73 15.33 13.01 4.00
N PHE A 74 14.61 11.90 3.99
CA PHE A 74 15.16 10.55 3.93
C PHE A 74 14.25 9.67 3.09
N PRO A 75 14.78 8.70 2.33
CA PRO A 75 13.94 7.73 1.62
C PRO A 75 13.05 6.99 2.61
N ILE A 76 11.74 6.90 2.37
CA ILE A 76 10.79 6.21 3.26
C ILE A 76 11.22 4.76 3.51
N THR A 77 11.85 4.10 2.54
CA THR A 77 12.42 2.76 2.71
C THR A 77 13.44 2.65 3.86
N GLN A 78 14.06 3.77 4.26
CA GLN A 78 14.98 3.85 5.39
C GLN A 78 14.32 4.18 6.74
N ILE A 79 13.01 4.47 6.78
CA ILE A 79 12.34 4.93 8.00
C ILE A 79 12.54 3.96 9.17
N MET A 80 12.49 2.65 8.91
CA MET A 80 12.67 1.64 9.94
C MET A 80 14.08 1.64 10.52
N ASN A 81 15.11 1.96 9.73
CA ASN A 81 16.47 2.09 10.23
C ASN A 81 16.60 3.34 11.10
N ILE A 82 15.94 4.43 10.71
CA ILE A 82 15.99 5.73 11.41
C ILE A 82 15.30 5.66 12.76
N VAL A 83 14.07 5.13 12.81
CA VAL A 83 13.28 5.09 14.05
C VAL A 83 13.85 4.12 15.09
N ASN A 84 14.75 3.21 14.68
CA ASN A 84 15.47 2.30 15.57
C ASN A 84 16.79 2.86 16.10
N PHE A 85 17.21 4.08 15.72
CA PHE A 85 18.40 4.69 16.31
C PHE A 85 18.24 4.87 17.82
N ARG A 86 19.30 4.56 18.57
CA ARG A 86 19.33 4.80 20.01
C ARG A 86 19.40 6.28 20.31
N THR A 87 18.66 6.67 21.34
CA THR A 87 18.77 7.99 21.99
C THR A 87 20.18 8.21 22.56
N THR A 88 20.60 9.47 22.69
CA THR A 88 21.94 9.83 23.19
C THR A 88 22.21 9.36 24.61
N ASP A 89 21.16 9.23 25.45
CA ASP A 89 21.27 8.68 26.80
C ASP A 89 21.17 7.14 26.84
N GLY A 90 20.97 6.50 25.69
CA GLY A 90 20.94 5.05 25.51
C GLY A 90 19.70 4.35 26.08
N LYS A 91 18.71 5.09 26.59
CA LYS A 91 17.57 4.52 27.34
C LYS A 91 16.42 4.01 26.48
N GLY A 92 16.42 4.34 25.20
CA GLY A 92 15.38 3.94 24.25
C GLY A 92 15.79 4.20 22.81
N VAL A 93 14.86 3.98 21.88
CA VAL A 93 15.03 4.30 20.46
C VAL A 93 14.25 5.54 20.05
N LEU A 94 14.56 6.10 18.88
CA LEU A 94 13.93 7.31 18.36
C LEU A 94 12.40 7.17 18.25
N LEU A 95 11.88 6.00 17.86
CA LEU A 95 10.45 5.74 17.78
C LEU A 95 9.73 6.06 19.10
N GLU A 96 10.25 5.54 20.22
CA GLU A 96 9.67 5.71 21.55
C GLU A 96 9.61 7.20 21.92
N TYR A 97 10.68 7.94 21.65
CA TYR A 97 10.76 9.37 21.88
C TYR A 97 9.76 10.17 21.04
N VAL A 98 9.67 9.85 19.75
CA VAL A 98 8.78 10.58 18.83
C VAL A 98 7.33 10.32 19.19
N VAL A 99 6.94 9.06 19.43
CA VAL A 99 5.57 8.71 19.86
C VAL A 99 5.21 9.48 21.15
N ALA A 100 6.06 9.41 22.18
CA ALA A 100 5.81 10.12 23.45
C ALA A 100 5.70 11.65 23.27
N SER A 101 6.54 12.21 22.39
CA SER A 101 6.53 13.64 22.08
C SER A 101 5.26 14.07 21.36
N ILE A 102 4.78 13.26 20.41
CA ILE A 102 3.54 13.52 19.68
C ILE A 102 2.34 13.37 20.61
N THR A 103 2.25 12.30 21.41
CA THR A 103 1.16 12.10 22.39
C THR A 103 0.96 13.32 23.29
N LYS A 104 2.07 13.97 23.69
CA LYS A 104 2.03 15.15 24.56
C LYS A 104 1.71 16.46 23.82
N LYS A 105 2.11 16.60 22.57
CA LYS A 105 2.10 17.89 21.85
C LYS A 105 1.00 18.00 20.80
N GLU A 106 0.83 16.95 19.99
CA GLU A 106 -0.06 16.91 18.83
C GLU A 106 -0.65 15.49 18.67
N PRO A 107 -1.43 14.98 19.66
CA PRO A 107 -1.92 13.60 19.67
C PRO A 107 -2.79 13.24 18.45
N GLU A 108 -3.40 14.22 17.79
CA GLU A 108 -4.16 14.01 16.56
C GLU A 108 -3.30 13.39 15.43
N LEU A 109 -1.98 13.60 15.46
CA LEU A 109 -1.10 13.06 14.43
C LEU A 109 -1.05 11.54 14.43
N HIS A 110 -1.39 10.84 15.53
CA HIS A 110 -1.51 9.37 15.51
C HIS A 110 -2.57 8.88 14.51
N GLY A 111 -3.48 9.75 14.08
CA GLY A 111 -4.50 9.49 13.07
C GLY A 111 -3.95 9.02 11.72
N PHE A 112 -2.68 9.30 11.38
CA PHE A 112 -2.09 8.82 10.12
C PHE A 112 -2.18 7.30 9.97
N VAL A 113 -2.07 6.54 11.09
CA VAL A 113 -2.18 5.08 11.06
C VAL A 113 -3.57 4.66 10.58
N ALA A 114 -4.63 5.30 11.09
CA ALA A 114 -6.00 5.02 10.66
C ALA A 114 -6.27 5.46 9.21
N GLU A 115 -5.61 6.53 8.74
CA GLU A 115 -5.73 7.00 7.35
C GLU A 115 -5.16 5.99 6.34
N ILE A 116 -4.03 5.34 6.65
CA ILE A 116 -3.27 4.59 5.64
C ILE A 116 -3.21 3.07 5.88
N LEU A 117 -3.14 2.61 7.14
CA LEU A 117 -2.89 1.19 7.45
C LEU A 117 -3.93 0.23 6.85
N PRO A 118 -5.25 0.48 6.90
CA PRO A 118 -6.23 -0.45 6.33
C PRO A 118 -6.03 -0.69 4.83
N SER A 119 -5.69 0.37 4.09
CA SER A 119 -5.43 0.29 2.65
C SER A 119 -4.09 -0.40 2.33
N LEU A 120 -3.08 -0.21 3.17
CA LEU A 120 -1.78 -0.90 3.05
C LEU A 120 -1.95 -2.42 3.22
N GLU A 121 -2.76 -2.85 4.17
CA GLU A 121 -3.05 -4.28 4.39
C GLU A 121 -3.89 -4.87 3.25
N ALA A 122 -4.88 -4.13 2.74
CA ALA A 122 -5.72 -4.58 1.62
C ALA A 122 -4.95 -4.71 0.30
N ALA A 123 -3.92 -3.89 0.08
CA ALA A 123 -3.07 -3.95 -1.11
C ALA A 123 -1.87 -4.91 -0.96
N GLN A 124 -1.74 -5.57 0.20
CA GLN A 124 -0.60 -6.44 0.47
C GLN A 124 -0.57 -7.62 -0.51
N GLY A 125 0.56 -7.76 -1.21
CA GLY A 125 0.79 -8.86 -2.17
C GLY A 125 0.27 -8.58 -3.59
N VAL A 126 -0.30 -7.41 -3.86
CA VAL A 126 -0.63 -6.99 -5.22
C VAL A 126 0.61 -6.42 -5.91
N ILE A 127 1.04 -7.04 -7.01
CA ILE A 127 2.18 -6.63 -7.82
C ILE A 127 1.64 -5.95 -9.08
N VAL A 128 2.06 -4.71 -9.35
CA VAL A 128 1.54 -3.91 -10.49
C VAL A 128 2.03 -4.48 -11.81
N GLU A 129 3.26 -4.97 -11.83
CA GLU A 129 3.89 -5.62 -12.99
C GLU A 129 3.09 -6.86 -13.43
N ASP A 130 2.48 -7.60 -12.50
CA ASP A 130 1.61 -8.74 -12.81
C ASP A 130 0.29 -8.29 -13.47
N ILE A 131 -0.24 -7.13 -13.06
CA ILE A 131 -1.44 -6.54 -13.66
C ILE A 131 -1.15 -6.14 -15.11
N GLU A 132 -0.03 -5.47 -15.35
CA GLU A 132 0.41 -5.04 -16.69
C GLU A 132 0.66 -6.22 -17.63
N ALA A 133 1.32 -7.27 -17.13
CA ALA A 133 1.55 -8.50 -17.87
C ALA A 133 0.23 -9.18 -18.27
N GLU A 134 -0.73 -9.22 -17.35
CA GLU A 134 -2.04 -9.82 -17.60
C GLU A 134 -2.89 -8.99 -18.57
N LEU A 135 -2.89 -7.66 -18.46
CA LEU A 135 -3.54 -6.78 -19.44
C LEU A 135 -2.97 -6.98 -20.84
N THR A 136 -1.64 -7.06 -20.96
CA THR A 136 -0.94 -7.31 -22.21
C THR A 136 -1.31 -8.68 -22.80
N SER A 137 -1.41 -9.70 -21.93
CA SER A 137 -1.84 -11.06 -22.29
C SER A 137 -3.27 -11.06 -22.85
N LEU A 138 -4.23 -10.46 -22.13
CA LEU A 138 -5.63 -10.34 -22.56
C LEU A 138 -5.75 -9.59 -23.89
N ARG A 139 -5.03 -8.47 -24.05
CA ARG A 139 -5.02 -7.68 -25.29
C ARG A 139 -4.49 -8.49 -26.46
N THR A 140 -3.45 -9.28 -26.25
CA THR A 140 -2.86 -10.16 -27.27
C THR A 140 -3.82 -11.29 -27.66
N CYS A 141 -4.47 -11.92 -26.69
CA CYS A 141 -5.49 -12.94 -26.94
C CYS A 141 -6.69 -12.38 -27.71
N LEU A 142 -7.15 -11.17 -27.38
CA LEU A 142 -8.27 -10.52 -28.06
C LEU A 142 -7.92 -10.14 -29.51
N LYS A 143 -6.70 -9.63 -29.75
CA LYS A 143 -6.17 -9.43 -31.12
C LYS A 143 -6.13 -10.73 -31.91
N SER A 144 -5.68 -11.82 -31.29
CA SER A 144 -5.63 -13.15 -31.91
C SER A 144 -7.02 -13.67 -32.29
N CYS A 145 -8.03 -13.38 -31.45
CA CYS A 145 -9.44 -13.65 -31.75
C CYS A 145 -9.88 -12.89 -33.01
N GLY A 146 -9.56 -11.59 -33.12
CA GLY A 146 -9.85 -10.80 -34.31
C GLY A 146 -9.21 -11.36 -35.59
N SER A 147 -7.93 -11.74 -35.53
CA SER A 147 -7.25 -12.40 -36.65
C SER A 147 -7.91 -13.72 -37.04
N LEU A 148 -8.36 -14.51 -36.06
CA LEU A 148 -9.06 -15.77 -36.31
C LEU A 148 -10.40 -15.51 -37.02
N VAL A 149 -11.19 -14.52 -36.60
CA VAL A 149 -12.44 -14.15 -37.29
C VAL A 149 -12.20 -13.89 -38.78
N HIS A 150 -11.10 -13.21 -39.11
CA HIS A 150 -10.73 -12.97 -40.50
C HIS A 150 -10.36 -14.27 -41.25
N SER A 151 -9.53 -15.13 -40.64
CA SER A 151 -9.09 -16.38 -41.26
C SER A 151 -10.22 -17.39 -41.51
N ILE A 152 -11.26 -17.40 -40.68
CA ILE A 152 -12.41 -18.31 -40.82
C ILE A 152 -13.71 -17.60 -41.20
N MET A 153 -13.63 -16.53 -41.99
CA MET A 153 -14.78 -15.74 -42.46
C MET A 153 -15.91 -16.56 -43.11
N HIS A 154 -15.58 -17.72 -43.67
CA HIS A 154 -16.55 -18.64 -44.27
C HIS A 154 -17.43 -19.35 -43.23
N ASP A 155 -16.97 -19.46 -41.98
CA ASP A 155 -17.70 -20.07 -40.87
C ASP A 155 -18.51 -18.99 -40.12
N GLN A 156 -19.66 -18.63 -40.69
CA GLN A 156 -20.52 -17.56 -40.16
C GLN A 156 -21.03 -17.84 -38.74
N ARG A 157 -21.23 -19.12 -38.39
CA ARG A 157 -21.70 -19.49 -37.05
C ARG A 157 -20.66 -19.15 -36.00
N TRP A 158 -19.41 -19.51 -36.26
CA TRP A 158 -18.31 -19.27 -35.32
C TRP A 158 -17.94 -17.78 -35.28
N THR A 159 -17.82 -17.13 -36.44
CA THR A 159 -17.48 -15.70 -36.53
C THR A 159 -18.55 -14.80 -35.91
N ALA A 160 -19.83 -15.14 -35.99
CA ALA A 160 -20.89 -14.37 -35.32
C ALA A 160 -20.79 -14.45 -33.79
N VAL A 161 -20.45 -15.62 -33.24
CA VAL A 161 -20.28 -15.81 -31.79
C VAL A 161 -19.04 -15.07 -31.30
N LEU A 162 -17.89 -15.29 -31.94
CA LEU A 162 -16.65 -14.64 -31.51
C LEU A 162 -16.69 -13.13 -31.76
N GLY A 163 -17.27 -12.68 -32.88
CA GLY A 163 -17.41 -11.25 -33.18
C GLY A 163 -18.21 -10.52 -32.09
N LYS A 164 -19.32 -11.08 -31.61
CA LYS A 164 -20.08 -10.53 -30.47
C LYS A 164 -19.23 -10.45 -29.21
N PHE A 165 -18.47 -11.51 -28.91
CA PHE A 165 -17.55 -11.51 -27.78
C PHE A 165 -16.50 -10.41 -27.91
N ILE A 166 -15.86 -10.23 -29.07
CA ILE A 166 -14.86 -9.18 -29.27
C ILE A 166 -15.45 -7.79 -29.06
N CYS A 167 -16.64 -7.52 -29.62
CA CYS A 167 -17.32 -6.24 -29.46
C CYS A 167 -17.65 -5.93 -27.99
N HIS A 168 -17.92 -6.96 -27.18
CA HIS A 168 -18.18 -6.82 -25.75
C HIS A 168 -16.91 -6.70 -24.91
N ALA A 169 -15.91 -7.55 -25.18
CA ALA A 169 -14.68 -7.65 -24.41
C ALA A 169 -13.74 -6.44 -24.63
N THR A 170 -13.70 -5.90 -25.84
CA THR A 170 -12.81 -4.76 -26.19
C THR A 170 -13.01 -3.55 -25.28
N PRO A 171 -14.22 -2.98 -25.15
CA PRO A 171 -14.43 -1.80 -24.29
C PRO A 171 -14.18 -2.10 -22.81
N LEU A 172 -14.49 -3.32 -22.34
CA LEU A 172 -14.19 -3.71 -20.95
C LEU A 172 -12.69 -3.74 -20.68
N LEU A 173 -11.89 -4.23 -21.62
CA LEU A 173 -10.43 -4.23 -21.48
C LEU A 173 -9.86 -2.80 -21.56
N GLU A 174 -10.36 -1.96 -22.46
CA GLU A 174 -9.96 -0.55 -22.58
C GLU A 174 -10.25 0.24 -21.31
N GLU A 175 -11.39 -0.02 -20.64
CA GLU A 175 -11.71 0.60 -19.36
C GLU A 175 -10.65 0.24 -18.30
N VAL A 176 -10.26 -1.03 -18.19
CA VAL A 176 -9.25 -1.46 -17.19
C VAL A 176 -7.85 -0.94 -17.52
N GLU A 177 -7.49 -0.90 -18.80
CA GLU A 177 -6.24 -0.28 -19.24
C GLU A 177 -6.20 1.23 -18.92
N CYS A 178 -7.33 1.93 -19.05
CA CYS A 178 -7.44 3.34 -18.64
C CYS A 178 -7.22 3.50 -17.13
N LEU A 179 -7.89 2.67 -16.32
CA LEU A 179 -7.71 2.67 -14.85
C LEU A 179 -6.25 2.40 -14.45
N ALA A 180 -5.59 1.46 -15.14
CA ALA A 180 -4.16 1.18 -14.93
C ALA A 180 -3.29 2.39 -15.28
N GLY A 181 -3.58 3.10 -16.37
CA GLY A 181 -2.87 4.33 -16.75
C GLY A 181 -3.02 5.46 -15.74
N ASP A 182 -4.24 5.67 -15.21
CA ASP A 182 -4.51 6.67 -14.16
C ASP A 182 -3.79 6.34 -12.85
N LEU A 183 -3.75 5.05 -12.51
CA LEU A 183 -3.00 4.56 -11.35
C LEU A 183 -1.50 4.78 -11.52
N ASP A 184 -0.94 4.44 -12.67
CA ASP A 184 0.48 4.62 -13.00
C ASP A 184 0.87 6.11 -12.95
N ALA A 185 0.01 7.02 -13.42
CA ALA A 185 0.19 8.45 -13.24
C ALA A 185 0.25 8.88 -11.75
N SER A 186 -0.57 8.26 -10.90
CA SER A 186 -0.56 8.50 -9.45
C SER A 186 0.68 7.93 -8.77
N ILE A 187 1.11 6.73 -9.16
CA ILE A 187 2.33 6.08 -8.64
C ILE A 187 3.57 6.92 -8.93
N ARG A 188 3.64 7.58 -10.10
CA ARG A 188 4.75 8.46 -10.47
C ARG A 188 4.97 9.67 -9.55
N LEU A 189 3.99 10.02 -8.70
CA LEU A 189 4.11 11.08 -7.70
C LEU A 189 4.79 10.60 -6.41
N LEU A 190 4.73 9.30 -6.11
CA LEU A 190 5.24 8.74 -4.87
C LEU A 190 6.75 8.89 -4.67
N PRO A 191 7.63 8.77 -5.69
CA PRO A 191 9.06 8.94 -5.48
C PRO A 191 9.41 10.28 -4.83
N ASP A 192 8.79 11.39 -5.26
CA ASP A 192 9.05 12.70 -4.67
C ASP A 192 8.48 12.81 -3.27
N PHE A 193 7.23 12.37 -3.10
CA PHE A 193 6.54 12.39 -1.81
C PHE A 193 7.28 11.58 -0.74
N CYS A 194 7.83 10.42 -1.14
CA CYS A 194 8.54 9.48 -0.28
C CYS A 194 10.05 9.71 -0.24
N CYS A 195 10.58 10.74 -0.93
CA CYS A 195 12.00 11.02 -1.07
C CYS A 195 12.83 9.82 -1.58
N GLU A 196 12.25 9.00 -2.46
CA GLU A 196 12.88 7.84 -3.07
C GLU A 196 13.60 8.20 -4.39
N ASN A 197 14.62 7.43 -4.75
CA ASN A 197 15.26 7.55 -6.06
C ASN A 197 14.30 7.03 -7.14
N ARG A 198 13.94 7.87 -8.11
CA ARG A 198 13.04 7.49 -9.22
C ARG A 198 13.53 6.30 -10.04
N GLN A 199 14.84 6.11 -10.19
CA GLN A 199 15.41 5.02 -10.99
C GLN A 199 15.37 3.68 -10.26
N GLU A 200 15.32 3.70 -8.93
CA GLU A 200 15.36 2.51 -8.07
C GLU A 200 14.03 2.31 -7.33
N PHE A 201 13.00 3.09 -7.69
CA PHE A 201 11.73 3.12 -6.99
C PHE A 201 10.99 1.79 -7.11
N SER A 202 10.56 1.26 -5.97
CA SER A 202 9.70 0.09 -5.87
C SER A 202 8.48 0.43 -5.03
N LEU A 203 7.30 0.45 -5.66
CA LEU A 203 6.03 0.68 -4.98
C LEU A 203 5.83 -0.34 -3.86
N ASN A 204 6.01 -1.63 -4.18
CA ASN A 204 5.83 -2.72 -3.24
C ASN A 204 6.70 -2.57 -1.99
N GLU A 205 7.95 -2.15 -2.15
CA GLU A 205 8.85 -1.95 -1.02
C GLU A 205 8.43 -0.77 -0.15
N VAL A 206 8.03 0.35 -0.76
CA VAL A 206 7.52 1.53 -0.03
C VAL A 206 6.26 1.16 0.76
N LEU A 207 5.28 0.50 0.14
CA LEU A 207 4.05 0.09 0.80
C LEU A 207 4.33 -0.90 1.95
N ARG A 208 5.24 -1.87 1.72
CA ARG A 208 5.66 -2.82 2.75
C ARG A 208 6.28 -2.11 3.96
N VAL A 209 7.20 -1.18 3.72
CA VAL A 209 7.89 -0.43 4.78
C VAL A 209 6.91 0.47 5.54
N LEU A 210 5.99 1.15 4.85
CA LEU A 210 4.93 1.94 5.49
C LEU A 210 4.01 1.09 6.35
N CYS A 211 3.63 -0.10 5.88
CA CYS A 211 2.80 -1.04 6.65
C CYS A 211 3.50 -1.46 7.95
N VAL A 212 4.78 -1.86 7.86
CA VAL A 212 5.59 -2.21 9.03
C VAL A 212 5.74 -1.03 9.98
N PHE A 213 5.98 0.17 9.45
CA PHE A 213 6.11 1.39 10.25
C PHE A 213 4.81 1.70 11.00
N CYS A 214 3.66 1.66 10.33
CA CYS A 214 2.35 1.90 10.96
C CYS A 214 2.07 0.91 12.10
N LYS A 215 2.35 -0.38 11.89
CA LYS A 215 2.17 -1.42 12.91
C LYS A 215 3.07 -1.17 14.12
N ARG A 216 4.36 -0.91 13.88
CA ARG A 216 5.33 -0.59 14.93
C ARG A 216 4.97 0.67 15.70
N TRP A 217 4.45 1.69 15.02
CA TRP A 217 3.97 2.91 15.62
C TRP A 217 2.79 2.65 16.57
N GLU A 218 1.80 1.89 16.09
CA GLU A 218 0.61 1.56 16.87
C GLU A 218 0.95 0.71 18.11
N GLU A 219 1.81 -0.30 17.94
CA GLU A 219 2.33 -1.11 19.04
C GLU A 219 3.02 -0.26 20.11
N GLU A 220 3.83 0.71 19.70
CA GLU A 220 4.51 1.61 20.64
C GLU A 220 3.53 2.57 21.32
N ARG A 221 2.55 3.12 20.58
CA ARG A 221 1.51 4.00 21.14
C ARG A 221 0.73 3.28 22.24
N VAL A 222 0.24 2.07 21.96
CA VAL A 222 -0.51 1.25 22.92
C VAL A 222 0.35 0.91 24.14
N ARG A 223 1.62 0.53 23.93
CA ARG A 223 2.57 0.24 25.02
C ARG A 223 2.76 1.44 25.95
N GLN A 224 2.85 2.66 25.41
CA GLN A 224 3.00 3.87 26.21
C GLN A 224 1.71 4.20 26.98
N GLU A 225 0.55 4.10 26.33
CA GLU A 225 -0.76 4.29 26.99
C GLU A 225 -0.94 3.31 28.17
N GLU A 226 -0.63 2.03 27.99
CA GLU A 226 -0.71 1.01 29.05
C GLU A 226 0.23 1.33 30.23
N LYS A 227 1.45 1.79 29.93
CA LYS A 227 2.44 2.18 30.95
C LYS A 227 1.94 3.37 31.76
N GLU A 228 1.36 4.38 31.11
CA GLU A 228 0.79 5.55 31.79
C GLU A 228 -0.40 5.18 32.68
N GLN A 229 -1.31 4.34 32.17
CA GLN A 229 -2.44 3.83 32.96
C GLN A 229 -1.97 3.06 34.19
N ARG A 230 -0.94 2.22 34.05
CA ARG A 230 -0.36 1.47 35.17
C ARG A 230 0.21 2.41 36.23
N ILE A 231 0.97 3.42 35.82
CA ILE A 231 1.53 4.44 36.74
C ILE A 231 0.41 5.19 37.45
N MET A 232 -0.67 5.55 36.74
CA MET A 232 -1.82 6.24 37.32
C MET A 232 -2.53 5.40 38.38
N ARG A 233 -2.72 4.09 38.12
CA ARG A 233 -3.32 3.14 39.07
C ARG A 233 -2.47 2.98 40.33
N THR A 234 -1.16 2.84 40.19
CA THR A 234 -0.24 2.75 41.33
C THR A 234 -0.27 4.01 42.19
N LYS A 235 -0.16 5.19 41.56
CA LYS A 235 -0.24 6.49 42.27
C LYS A 235 -1.58 6.70 42.97
N HIS A 236 -2.68 6.22 42.39
CA HIS A 236 -4.00 6.31 43.02
C HIS A 236 -4.12 5.38 44.25
N HIS A 237 -3.53 4.18 44.17
CA HIS A 237 -3.47 3.26 45.30
C HIS A 237 -2.64 3.83 46.46
N GLU A 238 -1.43 4.36 46.17
CA GLU A 238 -0.54 4.98 47.16
C GLU A 238 -1.24 6.13 47.91
N ARG A 239 -1.93 7.03 47.21
CA ARG A 239 -2.70 8.12 47.84
C ARG A 239 -3.80 7.60 48.77
N ARG A 240 -4.50 6.53 48.41
CA ARG A 240 -5.56 5.95 49.25
C ARG A 240 -4.99 5.32 50.52
N THR A 241 -3.84 4.65 50.44
CA THR A 241 -3.16 4.09 51.60
C THR A 241 -2.60 5.18 52.53
N GLU A 242 -2.05 6.27 51.99
CA GLU A 242 -1.56 7.41 52.78
C GLU A 242 -2.71 8.15 53.50
N THR A 243 -3.83 8.36 52.81
CA THR A 243 -5.00 9.03 53.41
C THR A 243 -5.67 8.16 54.49
N GLY A 244 -5.67 6.83 54.33
CA GLY A 244 -6.17 5.89 55.33
C GLY A 244 -5.31 5.82 56.60
N ASN A 245 -3.98 5.84 56.46
CA ASN A 245 -3.07 5.83 57.60
C ASN A 245 -3.12 7.14 58.42
N ASN A 246 -3.30 8.29 57.76
CA ASN A 246 -3.44 9.58 58.44
C ASN A 246 -4.78 9.72 59.18
N ALA A 247 -5.83 8.98 58.79
CA ALA A 247 -7.14 9.00 59.47
C ALA A 247 -7.22 8.08 60.70
N GLN A 248 -6.27 7.16 60.88
CA GLN A 248 -6.21 6.26 62.05
C GLN A 248 -5.25 6.76 63.15
N THR A 249 -4.50 7.83 62.89
CA THR A 249 -3.47 8.38 63.79
C THR A 249 -3.81 9.74 64.40
N GLY A 250 -5.00 10.29 64.11
CA GLY A 250 -5.56 11.51 64.74
C GLY A 250 -6.81 11.21 65.53
#